data_AF-A0A821NKK4-F1
#
_entry.id   AF-A0A821NKK4-F1
#
_cell.length_a   1.000
_cell.length_b   1.000
_cell.length_c   1.000
_cell.angle_alpha   90.00
_cell.angle_beta   90.00
_cell.angle_gamma   90.00
#
_symmetry.space_group_name_H-M   'P 1'
#
loop_
_entity.id
_entity.type
_entity.pdbx_description
1 polymer ?
#
loop_
_entity_poly.entity_id
_entity_poly.type
_entity_poly.pdbx_seq_one_letter_code
_entity_poly.pdbx_strand_id
1 'polypeptide(L)'
;MPIRRRKLDQQLTAMILVRVGFLVIMILPYLLQRMYTISTLTTNNSPISQAILQLIAAITISLFNLNYAGSFYIFLMSSTRFRRQVKHVFINR
;
A
#
# COMPACT_ATOMS: atom_id res chain seq x y z
N MET A 1 -27.05 -14.07 19.74
CA MET A 1 -26.34 -14.20 18.43
C MET A 1 -24.83 -13.91 18.55
N PRO A 2 -24.02 -14.75 19.22
CA PRO A 2 -22.58 -14.50 19.39
C PRO A 2 -21.72 -14.90 18.18
N ILE A 3 -22.11 -15.96 17.45
CA ILE A 3 -21.34 -16.52 16.32
C ILE A 3 -21.24 -15.54 15.13
N ARG A 4 -22.30 -14.76 14.85
CA ARG A 4 -22.31 -13.76 13.77
C ARG A 4 -21.38 -12.57 14.06
N ARG A 5 -21.25 -12.16 15.32
CA ARG A 5 -20.34 -11.07 15.73
C ARG A 5 -18.89 -11.51 15.58
N ARG A 6 -18.54 -12.71 16.08
CA ARG A 6 -17.18 -13.27 15.98
C ARG A 6 -16.67 -13.39 14.53
N LYS A 7 -17.52 -13.78 13.58
CA LYS A 7 -17.16 -13.82 12.15
C LYS A 7 -16.96 -12.43 11.53
N LEU A 8 -17.70 -11.43 12.00
CA LEU A 8 -17.52 -10.04 11.57
C LEU A 8 -16.19 -9.49 12.08
N ASP A 9 -15.87 -9.72 13.36
CA ASP A 9 -14.61 -9.27 13.96
C ASP A 9 -13.40 -9.91 13.28
N GLN A 10 -13.45 -11.21 13.00
CA GLN A 10 -12.39 -11.90 12.24
C GLN A 10 -12.19 -11.31 10.84
N GLN A 11 -13.27 -10.92 10.14
CA GLN A 11 -13.17 -10.29 8.83
C GLN A 11 -12.57 -8.89 8.88
N LEU A 12 -12.94 -8.10 9.90
CA LEU A 12 -12.37 -6.77 10.12
C LEU A 12 -10.87 -6.86 10.46
N THR A 13 -10.49 -7.77 11.36
CA THR A 13 -9.10 -8.01 11.70
C THR A 13 -8.29 -8.46 10.49
N ALA A 14 -8.83 -9.36 9.66
CA ALA A 14 -8.17 -9.79 8.42
C ALA A 14 -7.98 -8.63 7.43
N MET A 15 -8.99 -7.76 7.26
CA MET A 15 -8.87 -6.57 6.40
C MET A 15 -7.79 -5.60 6.89
N ILE A 16 -7.71 -5.37 8.21
CA ILE A 16 -6.69 -4.51 8.81
C ILE A 16 -5.30 -5.13 8.62
N LEU A 17 -5.15 -6.44 8.84
CA LEU A 17 -3.88 -7.13 8.71
C LEU A 17 -3.35 -7.08 7.26
N VAL A 18 -4.22 -7.30 6.27
CA VAL A 18 -3.87 -7.15 4.86
C VAL A 18 -3.47 -5.70 4.54
N ARG A 19 -4.19 -4.70 5.08
CA ARG A 19 -3.85 -3.29 4.86
C ARG A 19 -2.50 -2.92 5.46
N VAL A 20 -2.21 -3.38 6.68
CA VAL A 20 -0.93 -3.15 7.35
C VAL A 20 0.20 -3.86 6.61
N GLY A 21 0.01 -5.12 6.21
CA GLY A 21 1.02 -5.84 5.42
C GLY A 21 1.34 -5.14 4.09
N PHE A 22 0.31 -4.71 3.37
CA PHE A 22 0.49 -3.97 2.12
C PHE A 22 1.17 -2.60 2.33
N LEU A 23 0.81 -1.90 3.41
CA LEU A 23 1.45 -0.64 3.80
C LEU A 23 2.95 -0.82 4.03
N VAL A 24 3.33 -1.86 4.79
CA VAL A 24 4.74 -2.18 5.06
C VAL A 24 5.48 -2.47 3.76
N ILE A 25 4.93 -3.32 2.89
CA ILE A 25 5.55 -3.68 1.60
C ILE A 25 5.76 -2.46 0.71
N MET A 26 4.82 -1.51 0.71
CA MET A 26 4.88 -0.32 -0.14
C MET A 26 5.75 0.81 0.42
N ILE A 27 5.86 0.92 1.75
CA ILE A 27 6.68 1.95 2.40
C ILE A 27 8.16 1.55 2.50
N LEU A 28 8.45 0.28 2.76
CA LEU A 28 9.81 -0.22 2.95
C LEU A 28 10.78 0.16 1.82
N PRO A 29 10.45 -0.02 0.52
CA PRO A 29 11.38 0.35 -0.56
C PRO A 29 11.65 1.86 -0.63
N TYR A 30 10.66 2.69 -0.30
CA TYR A 30 10.83 4.14 -0.21
C TYR A 30 11.80 4.53 0.91
N LEU A 31 11.65 3.94 2.10
CA LEU A 31 12.55 4.21 3.23
C LEU A 31 13.99 3.78 2.92
N LEU A 32 14.17 2.58 2.36
CA LEU A 32 15.51 2.08 1.98
C LEU A 32 16.18 2.98 0.94
N GLN A 33 15.45 3.37 -0.12
CA GLN A 33 15.98 4.27 -1.14
C GLN A 33 16.36 5.64 -0.56
N ARG A 34 15.55 6.18 0.36
CA ARG A 34 15.82 7.46 1.00
C ARG A 34 17.02 7.41 1.92
N MET A 35 17.16 6.35 2.72
CA MET A 35 18.34 6.12 3.56
C MET A 35 19.60 5.99 2.69
N TYR A 36 19.56 5.20 1.62
CA TYR A 36 20.68 5.04 0.70
C TYR A 36 21.11 6.37 0.08
N THR A 37 20.15 7.19 -0.35
CA THR A 37 20.42 8.49 -0.97
C THR A 37 21.12 9.43 0.00
N ILE A 38 20.64 9.51 1.26
CA ILE A 38 21.27 10.34 2.30
C ILE A 38 22.70 9.87 2.59
N SER A 39 22.93 8.56 2.68
CA SER A 39 24.26 8.00 2.97
C SER A 39 25.27 8.14 1.82
N THR A 40 24.80 8.28 0.57
CA THR A 40 25.66 8.33 -0.63
C THR A 40 25.78 9.72 -1.25
N LEU A 41 25.13 10.71 -0.66
CA LEU A 41 25.00 12.08 -1.16
C LEU A 41 26.35 12.79 -1.34
N THR A 42 27.39 12.37 -0.61
CA THR A 42 28.74 12.94 -0.66
C THR A 42 29.75 12.11 -1.48
N THR A 43 29.40 10.89 -1.89
CA THR A 43 30.35 9.92 -2.45
C THR A 43 30.20 9.73 -3.96
N ASN A 44 29.00 9.95 -4.53
CA ASN A 44 28.69 9.61 -5.92
C ASN A 44 28.38 10.85 -6.78
N ASN A 45 29.42 11.40 -7.42
CA ASN A 45 29.29 12.50 -8.39
C ASN A 45 29.12 12.05 -9.85
N SER A 46 29.02 10.74 -10.10
CA SER A 46 28.80 10.24 -11.47
C SER A 46 27.37 10.57 -11.95
N PRO A 47 27.21 11.22 -13.13
CA PRO A 47 25.90 11.56 -13.68
C PRO A 47 24.99 10.33 -13.88
N ILE A 48 25.57 9.19 -14.25
CA ILE A 48 24.84 7.94 -14.47
C ILE A 48 24.25 7.42 -13.15
N SER A 49 25.04 7.44 -12.08
CA SER A 49 24.58 7.02 -10.74
C SER A 49 23.44 7.91 -10.24
N GLN A 50 23.50 9.22 -10.52
CA GLN A 50 22.42 10.15 -10.18
C GLN A 50 21.14 9.87 -10.97
N ALA A 51 21.24 9.60 -12.27
CA ALA A 51 20.08 9.24 -13.10
C ALA A 51 19.40 7.94 -12.62
N ILE A 52 20.18 6.92 -12.25
CA ILE A 52 19.67 5.68 -11.67
C ILE A 52 18.95 5.96 -10.35
N LEU A 53 19.56 6.77 -9.47
CA LEU A 53 18.95 7.13 -8.18
C LEU A 53 17.62 7.86 -8.34
N GLN A 54 17.54 8.79 -9.31
CA GLN A 54 16.29 9.49 -9.61
C GLN A 54 15.21 8.56 -10.15
N LEU A 55 15.57 7.60 -11.02
CA LEU A 55 14.62 6.61 -11.52
C LEU A 55 14.08 5.74 -10.39
N ILE A 56 14.96 5.23 -9.51
CA ILE A 56 14.56 4.42 -8.36
C ILE A 56 13.67 5.26 -7.43
N ALA A 57 14.00 6.53 -7.17
CA ALA A 57 13.17 7.43 -6.37
C ALA A 57 11.77 7.63 -6.99
N ALA A 58 11.68 7.82 -8.31
CA ALA A 58 10.40 7.96 -8.99
C ALA A 58 9.54 6.68 -8.87
N ILE A 59 10.16 5.50 -8.98
CA ILE A 59 9.49 4.21 -8.81
C ILE A 59 8.98 4.06 -7.38
N THR A 60 9.82 4.30 -6.37
CA THR A 60 9.42 4.13 -4.96
C THR A 60 8.36 5.13 -4.52
N ILE A 61 8.41 6.39 -5.00
CA ILE A 61 7.37 7.40 -4.77
C ILE A 61 6.06 6.98 -5.44
N SER A 62 6.12 6.45 -6.65
CA SER A 62 4.94 5.98 -7.37
C SER A 62 4.27 4.80 -6.65
N LEU A 63 5.06 3.86 -6.12
CA LEU A 63 4.57 2.75 -5.28
C LEU A 63 3.92 3.26 -3.98
N PHE A 64 4.54 4.24 -3.32
CA PHE A 64 3.98 4.86 -2.13
C PHE A 64 2.63 5.54 -2.41
N ASN A 65 2.52 6.28 -3.53
CA ASN A 65 1.27 6.92 -3.94
C ASN A 65 0.21 5.90 -4.36
N LEU A 66 0.61 4.81 -5.03
CA LEU A 66 -0.26 3.67 -5.34
C LEU A 66 -0.83 3.03 -4.07
N ASN A 67 -0.13 3.09 -2.94
CA ASN A 67 -0.68 2.60 -1.68
C ASN A 67 -1.87 3.43 -1.16
N TYR A 68 -1.90 4.74 -1.43
CA TYR A 68 -3.07 5.56 -1.13
C TYR A 68 -4.23 5.27 -2.09
N ALA A 69 -3.95 5.17 -3.39
CA ALA A 69 -4.99 4.90 -4.40
C ALA A 69 -5.53 3.45 -4.33
N GLY A 70 -4.66 2.48 -4.04
CA GLY A 70 -4.92 1.05 -4.05
C GLY A 70 -5.69 0.54 -2.82
N SER A 71 -5.77 1.32 -1.74
CA SER A 71 -6.46 0.96 -0.50
C SER A 71 -7.87 0.43 -0.75
N PHE A 72 -8.63 1.17 -1.55
CA PHE A 72 -10.02 0.88 -1.85
C PHE A 72 -10.16 -0.44 -2.62
N TYR A 73 -9.30 -0.66 -3.63
CA TYR A 73 -9.30 -1.87 -4.44
C TYR A 73 -8.89 -3.10 -3.62
N ILE A 74 -7.94 -2.97 -2.71
CA ILE A 74 -7.53 -4.05 -1.80
C ILE A 74 -8.69 -4.45 -0.90
N PHE A 75 -9.43 -3.49 -0.33
CA PHE A 75 -10.61 -3.79 0.47
C PHE A 75 -11.74 -4.42 -0.35
N LEU A 76 -11.91 -3.99 -1.61
CA LEU A 76 -12.86 -4.57 -2.56
C LEU A 76 -12.54 -6.04 -2.88
N MET A 77 -11.26 -6.39 -3.03
CA MET A 77 -10.83 -7.77 -3.32
C MET A 77 -10.81 -8.66 -2.07
N SER A 78 -10.36 -8.13 -0.92
CA SER A 78 -10.18 -8.89 0.31
C SER A 78 -11.50 -9.28 0.97
N SER A 79 -12.55 -8.44 0.86
CA SER A 79 -13.81 -8.65 1.58
C SER A 79 -15.02 -8.80 0.66
N THR A 80 -15.61 -10.00 0.69
CA THR A 80 -16.86 -10.29 -0.03
C THR A 80 -18.06 -9.50 0.50
N ARG A 81 -18.08 -9.14 1.79
CA ARG A 81 -19.11 -8.28 2.38
C ARG A 81 -18.96 -6.83 1.94
N PHE A 82 -17.75 -6.28 1.96
CA PHE A 82 -17.48 -4.93 1.49
C PHE A 82 -17.86 -4.79 0.02
N ARG A 83 -17.47 -5.76 -0.81
CA ARG A 83 -17.90 -5.82 -2.23
C ARG A 83 -19.41 -5.82 -2.42
N ARG A 84 -20.16 -6.54 -1.57
CA ARG A 84 -21.64 -6.54 -1.60
C ARG A 84 -22.22 -5.18 -1.19
N GLN A 85 -21.66 -4.54 -0.15
CA GLN A 85 -22.09 -3.20 0.28
C GLN A 85 -21.82 -2.14 -0.79
N VAL A 86 -20.63 -2.16 -1.41
CA VAL A 86 -20.29 -1.28 -2.53
C VAL A 86 -21.26 -1.49 -3.69
N LYS A 87 -21.56 -2.74 -4.07
CA LYS A 87 -22.56 -3.01 -5.10
C LYS A 87 -23.93 -2.40 -4.76
N HIS A 88 -24.41 -2.50 -3.52
CA HIS A 88 -25.65 -1.87 -3.12
C HIS A 88 -25.63 -0.33 -3.24
N VAL A 89 -24.52 0.33 -2.93
CA VAL A 89 -24.43 1.79 -3.03
C VAL A 89 -24.39 2.27 -4.50
N PHE A 90 -23.72 1.53 -5.39
CA PHE A 90 -23.52 1.94 -6.77
C PHE A 90 -24.58 1.42 -7.76
N ILE A 91 -25.24 0.30 -7.48
CA ILE A 91 -26.22 -0.34 -8.39
C ILE A 91 -27.67 -0.05 -7.99
N ASN A 92 -27.97 0.17 -6.71
CA ASN A 92 -29.34 0.47 -6.24
C ASN A 92 -29.62 1.99 -6.16
N ARG A 93 -29.08 2.76 -7.10
CA ARG A 93 -29.40 4.19 -7.25
C ARG A 93 -30.31 4.42 -8.44
#